data_AF-A0A8S4RTA4-F1
#
_entry.id   AF-A0A8S4RTA4-F1
#
_cell.length_a   1.000
_cell.length_b   1.000
_cell.length_c   1.000
_cell.angle_alpha   90.00
_cell.angle_beta   90.00
_cell.angle_gamma   90.00
#
_symmetry.space_group_name_H-M   'P 1'
#
loop_
_entity.id
_entity.type
_entity.pdbx_description
1 polymer ?
#
loop_
_entity_poly.entity_id
_entity_poly.type
_entity_poly.pdbx_seq_one_letter_code
_entity_poly.pdbx_strand_id
1 'polypeptide(L)'
;MWKTREPLVFEPITVESLRQEKGFLKTGKKQQKDLDVMKKRHAKEKMTLQKQQCAALEKMIKGKNKEQLSGDAAFRSLVGEQAGAWGELVRKQRAELCASARTRLHEQRDMLKKFCEQAQLAQMKQLEAKHERELKEMNTRQAKISVETSKEVANDKTLKTKQEKDRRLREKKQNNTKKFMDERKTQTIKQNREKDKLKATHDKQMEELSKDIDNLIEMYKMEESEFEMASKTEFFA
;
A
#
# COMPACT_ATOMS: atom_id res chain seq x y z
N MET A 1 13.69 -35.24 -23.44
CA MET A 1 12.75 -34.75 -22.40
C MET A 1 12.78 -33.23 -22.40
N TRP A 2 11.70 -32.57 -22.83
CA TRP A 2 11.56 -31.13 -22.65
C TRP A 2 11.18 -30.91 -21.19
N LYS A 3 12.06 -30.31 -20.37
CA LYS A 3 11.66 -29.83 -19.04
C LYS A 3 10.64 -28.72 -19.27
N THR A 4 9.37 -29.00 -19.01
CA THR A 4 8.33 -27.98 -18.90
C THR A 4 8.82 -27.01 -17.82
N ARG A 5 9.23 -25.79 -18.21
CA ARG A 5 9.66 -24.79 -17.23
C ARG A 5 8.48 -24.47 -16.33
N GLU A 6 8.73 -24.42 -15.03
CA GLU A 6 7.70 -24.08 -14.05
C GLU A 6 7.10 -22.71 -14.41
N PRO A 7 5.76 -22.59 -14.36
CA PRO A 7 5.10 -21.32 -14.62
C PRO A 7 5.55 -20.28 -13.59
N LEU A 8 5.85 -19.08 -14.04
CA LEU A 8 6.11 -17.94 -13.16
C LEU A 8 4.84 -17.64 -12.36
N VAL A 9 4.89 -17.87 -11.05
CA VAL A 9 3.82 -17.56 -10.10
C VAL A 9 4.27 -16.39 -9.26
N PHE A 10 3.47 -15.34 -9.21
CA PHE A 10 3.71 -14.19 -8.35
C PHE A 10 3.00 -14.38 -7.02
N GLU A 11 3.70 -14.10 -5.92
CA GLU A 11 3.06 -14.01 -4.62
C GLU A 11 2.05 -12.84 -4.61
N PRO A 12 0.87 -13.02 -3.99
CA PRO A 12 -0.08 -11.94 -3.84
C PRO A 12 0.50 -10.76 -3.06
N ILE A 13 0.23 -9.54 -3.51
CA ILE A 13 0.60 -8.32 -2.79
C ILE A 13 -0.51 -8.06 -1.78
N THR A 14 -0.22 -8.25 -0.49
CA THR A 14 -1.19 -8.07 0.60
C THR A 14 -0.81 -6.91 1.51
N VAL A 15 -1.78 -6.37 2.26
CA VAL A 15 -1.55 -5.30 3.24
C VAL A 15 -0.46 -5.70 4.24
N GLU A 16 -0.47 -6.94 4.71
CA GLU A 16 0.52 -7.46 5.66
C GLU A 16 1.93 -7.40 5.08
N SER A 17 2.10 -7.85 3.84
CA SER A 17 3.41 -7.79 3.16
C SER A 17 3.92 -6.35 3.03
N LEU A 18 3.04 -5.42 2.65
CA LEU A 18 3.38 -4.01 2.49
C LEU A 18 3.69 -3.31 3.81
N ARG A 19 3.08 -3.73 4.93
CA ARG A 19 3.40 -3.21 6.27
C ARG A 19 4.77 -3.65 6.77
N GLN A 20 5.32 -4.74 6.24
CA GLN A 20 6.70 -5.17 6.55
C GLN A 20 7.76 -4.41 5.77
N GLU A 21 7.35 -3.58 4.78
CA GLU A 21 8.29 -2.76 4.03
C GLU A 21 9.08 -1.86 4.98
N LYS A 22 10.41 -1.85 4.81
CA LYS A 22 11.32 -1.07 5.66
C LYS A 22 10.93 0.41 5.72
N GLY A 23 10.42 0.95 4.61
CA GLY A 23 9.90 2.32 4.53
C GLY A 23 8.67 2.55 5.40
N PHE A 24 7.74 1.59 5.44
CA PHE A 24 6.55 1.63 6.30
C PHE A 24 6.94 1.62 7.78
N LEU A 25 7.77 0.65 8.16
CA LEU A 25 8.23 0.48 9.54
C LEU A 25 9.00 1.71 10.07
N LYS A 26 9.85 2.30 9.23
CA LYS A 26 10.59 3.52 9.59
C LYS A 26 9.66 4.70 9.83
N THR A 27 8.65 4.87 8.97
CA THR A 27 7.67 5.95 9.08
C THR A 27 6.78 5.75 10.31
N GLY A 28 6.31 4.54 10.56
CA GLY A 28 5.54 4.21 11.77
C GLY A 28 6.31 4.54 13.06
N LYS A 29 7.60 4.22 13.13
CA LYS A 29 8.45 4.60 14.27
C LYS A 29 8.58 6.12 14.44
N LYS A 30 8.67 6.88 13.35
CA LYS A 30 8.69 8.35 13.40
C LYS A 30 7.36 8.90 13.90
N GLN A 31 6.26 8.48 13.31
CA GLN A 31 4.90 8.88 13.69
C GLN A 31 4.60 8.57 15.16
N GLN A 32 5.10 7.45 15.69
CA GLN A 32 4.96 7.12 17.11
C GLN A 32 5.74 8.09 18.01
N LYS A 33 6.98 8.44 17.65
CA LYS A 33 7.77 9.42 18.41
C LYS A 33 7.11 10.80 18.42
N ASP A 34 6.60 11.24 17.28
CA ASP A 34 5.92 12.54 17.15
C ASP A 34 4.66 12.58 18.03
N LEU A 35 3.90 11.48 18.10
CA LEU A 35 2.75 11.33 19.00
C LEU A 35 3.16 11.38 20.48
N ASP A 36 4.24 10.71 20.86
CA ASP A 36 4.72 10.70 22.25
C ASP A 36 5.19 12.09 22.70
N VAL A 37 5.85 12.84 21.81
CA VAL A 37 6.24 14.24 22.05
C VAL A 37 5.02 15.12 22.25
N MET A 38 3.99 14.98 21.41
CA MET A 38 2.73 15.71 21.55
C MET A 38 2.04 15.39 22.89
N LYS A 39 1.91 14.11 23.26
CA LYS A 39 1.30 13.70 24.53
C LYS A 39 2.05 14.27 25.74
N LYS A 40 3.39 14.31 25.69
CA LYS A 40 4.21 14.94 26.74
C LYS A 40 3.96 16.44 26.85
N ARG A 41 3.82 17.14 25.71
CA ARG A 41 3.44 18.55 25.70
C ARG A 41 2.07 18.76 26.35
N HIS A 42 1.07 17.97 25.94
CA HIS A 42 -0.29 18.05 26.47
C HIS A 42 -0.35 17.82 27.99
N ALA A 43 0.40 16.84 28.50
CA ALA A 43 0.50 16.58 29.93
C ALA A 43 1.10 17.76 30.71
N LYS A 44 2.14 18.41 30.16
CA LYS A 44 2.75 19.60 30.80
C LYS A 44 1.80 20.80 30.82
N GLU A 45 1.05 21.03 29.74
CA GLU A 45 0.06 22.10 29.67
C GLU A 45 -1.06 21.89 30.71
N LYS A 46 -1.61 20.67 30.80
CA LYS A 46 -2.61 20.30 31.81
C LYS A 46 -2.10 20.52 33.22
N MET A 47 -0.90 20.02 33.53
CA MET A 47 -0.28 20.19 34.85
C MET A 47 -0.04 21.67 35.21
N THR A 48 0.38 22.49 34.23
CA THR A 48 0.60 23.92 34.46
C THR A 48 -0.71 24.64 34.75
N LEU A 49 -1.76 24.37 33.96
CA LEU A 49 -3.08 24.93 34.18
C LEU A 49 -3.64 24.51 35.53
N GLN A 50 -3.58 23.21 35.86
CA GLN A 50 -4.03 22.70 37.15
C GLN A 50 -3.33 23.39 38.32
N LYS A 51 -2.00 23.55 38.26
CA LYS A 51 -1.25 24.23 39.33
C LYS A 51 -1.68 25.69 39.50
N GLN A 52 -1.94 26.40 38.40
CA GLN A 52 -2.45 27.77 38.44
C GLN A 52 -3.86 27.84 39.05
N GLN A 53 -4.74 26.91 38.66
CA GLN A 53 -6.10 26.82 39.15
C GLN A 53 -6.16 26.52 40.66
N CYS A 54 -5.41 25.52 41.13
CA CYS A 54 -5.31 25.18 42.55
C CYS A 54 -4.79 26.36 43.37
N ALA A 55 -3.71 27.02 42.94
CA ALA A 55 -3.16 28.17 43.67
C ALA A 55 -4.13 29.36 43.75
N ALA A 56 -4.98 29.57 42.73
CA ALA A 56 -6.01 30.61 42.76
C ALA A 56 -7.18 30.24 43.70
N LEU A 57 -7.61 28.97 43.70
CA LEU A 57 -8.66 28.49 44.61
C LEU A 57 -8.20 28.53 46.07
N GLU A 58 -6.97 28.10 46.38
CA GLU A 58 -6.40 28.14 47.74
C GLU A 58 -6.42 29.55 48.34
N LYS A 59 -6.10 30.58 47.53
CA LYS A 59 -6.16 31.98 47.96
C LYS A 59 -7.58 32.43 48.31
N MET A 60 -8.58 31.97 47.56
CA MET A 60 -9.99 32.33 47.78
C MET A 60 -10.61 31.57 48.95
N ILE A 61 -10.19 30.33 49.19
CA ILE A 61 -10.69 29.46 50.28
C ILE A 61 -10.10 29.88 51.63
N LYS A 62 -8.89 30.44 51.65
CA LYS A 62 -8.18 30.79 52.89
C LYS A 62 -9.02 31.72 53.79
N GLY A 63 -9.42 31.19 54.94
CA GLY A 63 -10.19 31.93 55.94
C GLY A 63 -11.70 32.03 55.68
N LYS A 64 -12.24 31.30 54.69
CA LYS A 64 -13.68 31.22 54.41
C LYS A 64 -14.21 29.81 54.67
N ASN A 65 -15.43 29.70 55.22
CA ASN A 65 -16.14 28.44 55.34
C ASN A 65 -17.00 28.14 54.10
N LYS A 66 -17.65 26.98 54.08
CA LYS A 66 -18.42 26.49 52.92
C LYS A 66 -19.59 27.41 52.57
N GLU A 67 -20.34 27.92 53.56
CA GLU A 67 -21.47 28.83 53.32
C GLU A 67 -20.99 30.19 52.75
N GLN A 68 -19.86 30.69 53.23
CA GLN A 68 -19.25 31.93 52.73
C GLN A 68 -18.78 31.80 51.28
N LEU A 69 -18.20 30.64 50.91
CA LEU A 69 -17.74 30.37 49.55
C LEU A 69 -18.90 30.13 48.57
N SER A 70 -19.93 29.39 49.00
CA SER A 70 -21.08 29.11 48.13
C SER A 70 -21.88 30.38 47.82
N GLY A 71 -21.93 31.34 48.76
CA GLY A 71 -22.54 32.65 48.58
C GLY A 71 -21.69 33.64 47.76
N ASP A 72 -20.37 33.47 47.71
CA ASP A 72 -19.44 34.37 47.03
C ASP A 72 -19.53 34.26 45.50
N ALA A 73 -20.04 35.33 44.86
CA ALA A 73 -20.17 35.41 43.42
C ALA A 73 -18.81 35.35 42.70
N ALA A 74 -17.75 35.91 43.28
CA ALA A 74 -16.41 35.87 42.71
C ALA A 74 -15.82 34.46 42.75
N PHE A 75 -16.09 33.70 43.82
CA PHE A 75 -15.69 32.30 43.90
C PHE A 75 -16.39 31.44 42.84
N ARG A 76 -17.71 31.60 42.66
CA ARG A 76 -18.47 30.89 41.62
C ARG A 76 -18.00 31.26 40.21
N SER A 77 -17.73 32.54 39.94
CA SER A 77 -17.17 33.00 38.66
C SER A 77 -15.82 32.35 38.39
N LEU A 78 -14.91 32.36 39.36
CA LEU A 78 -13.60 31.75 39.23
C LEU A 78 -13.69 30.26 38.92
N VAL A 79 -14.54 29.51 39.63
CA VAL A 79 -14.74 28.07 39.36
C VAL A 79 -15.28 27.85 37.94
N GLY A 80 -16.24 28.68 37.50
CA GLY A 80 -16.78 28.63 36.14
C GLY A 80 -15.73 28.92 35.06
N GLU A 81 -14.92 29.96 35.26
CA GLU A 81 -13.82 30.33 34.36
C GLU A 81 -12.75 29.24 34.29
N GLN A 82 -12.38 28.64 35.44
CA GLN A 82 -11.42 27.55 35.49
C GLN A 82 -11.93 26.30 34.78
N ALA A 83 -13.20 25.95 34.99
CA ALA A 83 -13.85 24.85 34.28
C ALA A 83 -13.91 25.10 32.76
N GLY A 84 -14.23 26.32 32.34
CA GLY A 84 -14.21 26.74 30.94
C GLY A 84 -12.82 26.61 30.31
N ALA A 85 -11.80 27.17 30.97
CA ALA A 85 -10.40 27.11 30.51
C ALA A 85 -9.89 25.66 30.41
N TRP A 86 -10.26 24.80 31.37
CA TRP A 86 -9.92 23.37 31.30
C TRP A 86 -10.60 22.67 30.13
N GLY A 87 -11.91 22.91 29.95
CA GLY A 87 -12.68 22.35 28.85
C GLY A 87 -12.15 22.78 27.47
N GLU A 88 -11.76 24.05 27.33
CA GLU A 88 -11.10 24.56 26.12
C GLU A 88 -9.75 23.89 25.85
N LEU A 89 -8.90 23.75 26.88
CA LEU A 89 -7.63 23.06 26.75
C LEU A 89 -7.81 21.62 26.30
N VAL A 90 -8.71 20.87 26.96
CA VAL A 90 -9.00 19.47 26.60
C VAL A 90 -9.51 19.37 25.16
N ARG A 91 -10.45 20.23 24.76
CA ARG A 91 -10.99 20.26 23.39
C ARG A 91 -9.89 20.54 22.36
N LYS A 92 -9.01 21.52 22.62
CA LYS A 92 -7.89 21.85 21.74
C LYS A 92 -6.92 20.67 21.59
N GLN A 93 -6.46 20.11 22.71
CA GLN A 93 -5.53 18.99 22.71
C GLN A 93 -6.11 17.76 22.00
N ARG A 94 -7.42 17.56 22.16
CA ARG A 94 -8.14 16.49 21.48
C ARG A 94 -8.22 16.70 19.97
N ALA A 95 -8.60 17.90 19.52
CA ALA A 95 -8.58 18.25 18.11
C ALA A 95 -7.19 18.05 17.48
N GLU A 96 -6.12 18.41 18.19
CA GLU A 96 -4.74 18.16 17.76
C GLU A 96 -4.41 16.67 17.61
N LEU A 97 -4.84 15.82 18.55
CA LEU A 97 -4.65 14.37 18.49
C LEU A 97 -5.41 13.75 17.30
N CYS A 98 -6.67 14.15 17.10
CA CYS A 98 -7.51 13.68 15.99
C CYS A 98 -6.91 14.09 14.64
N ALA A 99 -6.52 15.36 14.48
CA ALA A 99 -5.87 15.86 13.27
C ALA A 99 -4.55 15.12 12.97
N SER A 100 -3.73 14.87 14.01
CA SER A 100 -2.49 14.10 13.87
C SER A 100 -2.75 12.64 13.46
N ALA A 101 -3.73 11.99 14.08
CA ALA A 101 -4.12 10.62 13.74
C ALA A 101 -4.60 10.53 12.28
N ARG A 102 -5.44 11.47 11.85
CA ARG A 102 -5.94 11.56 10.46
C ARG A 102 -4.81 11.76 9.46
N THR A 103 -3.89 12.67 9.77
CA THR A 103 -2.70 12.91 8.92
C THR A 103 -1.86 11.64 8.80
N ARG A 104 -1.58 10.96 9.91
CA ARG A 104 -0.86 9.68 9.93
C ARG A 104 -1.53 8.63 9.06
N LEU A 105 -2.86 8.50 9.13
CA LEU A 105 -3.61 7.52 8.35
C LEU A 105 -3.53 7.80 6.86
N HIS A 106 -3.66 9.08 6.45
CA HIS A 106 -3.49 9.46 5.05
C HIS A 106 -2.05 9.22 4.55
N GLU A 107 -1.03 9.54 5.35
CA GLU A 107 0.36 9.22 4.99
C GLU A 107 0.58 7.71 4.85
N GLN A 108 0.04 6.91 5.78
CA GLN A 108 0.13 5.44 5.71
C GLN A 108 -0.62 4.90 4.48
N ARG A 109 -1.78 5.45 4.15
CA ARG A 109 -2.53 5.12 2.93
C ARG A 109 -1.67 5.32 1.69
N ASP A 110 -1.15 6.53 1.53
CA ASP A 110 -0.40 6.92 0.34
C ASP A 110 0.87 6.08 0.19
N MET A 111 1.48 5.73 1.32
CA MET A 111 2.63 4.84 1.36
C MET A 111 2.30 3.41 0.96
N LEU A 112 1.21 2.83 1.47
CA LEU A 112 0.78 1.48 1.11
C LEU A 112 0.41 1.40 -0.38
N LYS A 113 -0.31 2.39 -0.91
CA LYS A 113 -0.63 2.48 -2.35
C LYS A 113 0.65 2.52 -3.19
N LYS A 114 1.61 3.38 -2.82
CA LYS A 114 2.89 3.49 -3.51
C LYS A 114 3.70 2.19 -3.48
N PHE A 115 3.75 1.49 -2.34
CA PHE A 115 4.45 0.20 -2.26
C PHE A 115 3.75 -0.88 -3.08
N CYS A 116 2.42 -0.89 -3.11
CA CYS A 116 1.66 -1.79 -3.98
C CYS A 116 2.00 -1.54 -5.46
N GLU A 117 1.94 -0.30 -5.93
CA GLU A 117 2.31 0.08 -7.31
C GLU A 117 3.75 -0.32 -7.67
N GLN A 118 4.69 -0.14 -6.74
CA GLN A 118 6.09 -0.53 -6.93
C GLN A 118 6.25 -2.06 -7.04
N ALA A 119 5.55 -2.82 -6.20
CA ALA A 119 5.55 -4.27 -6.26
C ALA A 119 4.91 -4.78 -7.56
N GLN A 120 3.78 -4.19 -7.99
CA GLN A 120 3.12 -4.51 -9.26
C GLN A 120 4.05 -4.23 -10.46
N LEU A 121 4.73 -3.08 -10.46
CA LEU A 121 5.71 -2.74 -11.49
C LEU A 121 6.87 -3.73 -11.52
N ALA A 122 7.34 -4.19 -10.36
CA ALA A 122 8.39 -5.20 -10.27
C ALA A 122 7.93 -6.55 -10.86
N GLN A 123 6.71 -6.99 -10.54
CA GLN A 123 6.12 -8.21 -11.11
C GLN A 123 5.96 -8.11 -12.64
N MET A 124 5.49 -6.97 -13.15
CA MET A 124 5.40 -6.72 -14.60
C MET A 124 6.76 -6.83 -15.29
N LYS A 125 7.81 -6.21 -14.73
CA LYS A 125 9.17 -6.30 -15.28
C LYS A 125 9.70 -7.74 -15.29
N GLN A 126 9.42 -8.53 -14.25
CA GLN A 126 9.79 -9.94 -14.22
C GLN A 126 9.07 -10.75 -15.30
N LEU A 127 7.79 -10.48 -15.53
CA LEU A 127 7.02 -11.12 -16.61
C LEU A 127 7.59 -10.77 -17.99
N GLU A 128 7.94 -9.49 -18.21
CA GLU A 128 8.55 -9.03 -19.47
C GLU A 128 9.92 -9.66 -19.71
N ALA A 129 10.75 -9.78 -18.68
CA ALA A 129 12.04 -10.48 -18.76
C ALA A 129 11.87 -11.96 -19.11
N LYS A 130 10.83 -12.63 -18.57
CA LYS A 130 10.48 -14.00 -18.98
C LYS A 130 10.09 -14.05 -20.45
N HIS A 131 9.22 -13.15 -20.91
CA HIS A 131 8.76 -13.08 -22.30
C HIS A 131 9.92 -12.86 -23.29
N GLU A 132 10.89 -12.03 -22.92
CA GLU A 132 12.09 -11.79 -23.73
C GLU A 132 12.97 -13.05 -23.85
N ARG A 133 13.16 -13.78 -22.75
CA ARG A 133 13.91 -15.06 -22.74
C ARG A 133 13.23 -16.10 -23.61
N GLU A 134 11.90 -16.27 -23.48
CA GLU A 134 11.12 -17.20 -24.30
C GLU A 134 11.22 -16.87 -25.80
N LEU A 135 11.20 -15.58 -26.16
CA LEU A 135 11.38 -15.13 -27.55
C LEU A 135 12.77 -15.49 -28.10
N LYS A 136 13.84 -15.26 -27.33
CA LYS A 136 15.21 -15.63 -27.72
C LYS A 136 15.36 -17.14 -27.91
N GLU A 137 14.77 -17.92 -27.01
CA GLU A 137 14.77 -19.39 -27.09
C GLU A 137 14.00 -19.90 -28.31
N MET A 138 12.82 -19.33 -28.59
CA MET A 138 12.04 -19.66 -29.78
C MET A 138 12.83 -19.36 -31.06
N ASN A 139 13.43 -18.17 -31.18
CA ASN A 139 14.23 -17.80 -32.36
C ASN A 139 15.42 -18.75 -32.54
N THR A 140 16.10 -19.11 -31.46
CA THR A 140 17.20 -20.08 -31.48
C THR A 140 16.72 -21.45 -31.97
N ARG A 141 15.55 -21.90 -31.51
CA ARG A 141 14.93 -23.16 -31.96
C ARG A 141 14.57 -23.12 -33.45
N GLN A 142 14.00 -22.02 -33.93
CA GLN A 142 13.64 -21.85 -35.35
C GLN A 142 14.89 -21.85 -36.26
N ALA A 143 15.99 -21.24 -35.81
CA ALA A 143 17.27 -21.27 -36.52
C ALA A 143 17.83 -22.71 -36.61
N LYS A 144 17.79 -23.47 -35.51
CA LYS A 144 18.19 -24.89 -35.49
C LYS A 144 17.37 -25.73 -36.45
N ILE A 145 16.04 -25.61 -36.42
CA ILE A 145 15.13 -26.32 -37.33
C ILE A 145 15.46 -26.00 -38.80
N SER A 146 15.74 -24.73 -39.12
CA SER A 146 16.10 -24.33 -40.49
C SER A 146 17.41 -24.99 -40.98
N VAL A 147 18.41 -25.08 -40.11
CA VAL A 147 19.69 -25.75 -40.41
C VAL A 147 19.50 -27.26 -40.54
N GLU A 148 18.78 -27.88 -39.60
CA GLU A 148 18.46 -29.32 -39.61
C GLU A 148 17.69 -29.71 -40.86
N THR A 149 16.66 -28.94 -41.24
CA THR A 149 15.88 -29.16 -42.47
C THR A 149 16.78 -29.14 -43.71
N SER A 150 17.75 -28.22 -43.76
CA SER A 150 18.67 -28.13 -44.90
C SER A 150 19.61 -29.34 -44.96
N LYS A 151 20.09 -29.81 -43.80
CA LYS A 151 20.91 -31.02 -43.69
C LYS A 151 20.13 -32.29 -44.04
N GLU A 152 18.89 -32.41 -43.58
CA GLU A 152 17.99 -33.54 -43.88
C GLU A 152 17.77 -33.68 -45.38
N VAL A 153 17.42 -32.60 -46.09
CA VAL A 153 17.20 -32.65 -47.55
C VAL A 153 18.48 -32.95 -48.31
N ALA A 154 19.63 -32.42 -47.86
CA ALA A 154 20.92 -32.69 -48.49
C ALA A 154 21.35 -34.17 -48.35
N ASN A 155 21.09 -34.77 -47.18
CA ASN A 155 21.45 -36.15 -46.85
C ASN A 155 20.41 -37.18 -47.29
N ASP A 156 19.26 -36.74 -47.79
CA ASP A 156 18.21 -37.62 -48.31
C ASP A 156 18.69 -38.36 -49.57
N LYS A 157 18.90 -39.68 -49.43
CA LYS A 157 19.36 -40.56 -50.51
C LYS A 157 18.26 -40.90 -51.51
N THR A 158 17.00 -40.62 -51.20
CA THR A 158 15.87 -40.86 -52.11
C THR A 158 15.76 -39.80 -53.21
N LEU A 159 16.34 -38.62 -52.98
CA LEU A 159 16.42 -37.51 -53.94
C LEU A 159 17.71 -37.66 -54.76
N LYS A 160 17.58 -38.07 -56.02
CA LYS A 160 18.72 -38.46 -56.86
C LYS A 160 19.32 -37.28 -57.62
N THR A 161 18.52 -36.25 -57.91
CA THR A 161 18.99 -35.08 -58.68
C THR A 161 19.07 -33.83 -57.81
N LYS A 162 19.96 -32.89 -58.21
CA LYS A 162 20.04 -31.57 -57.59
C LYS A 162 18.69 -30.82 -57.66
N GLN A 163 18.00 -30.93 -58.79
CA GLN A 163 16.72 -30.26 -59.00
C GLN A 163 15.63 -30.80 -58.05
N GLU A 164 15.61 -32.10 -57.79
CA GLU A 164 14.72 -32.71 -56.79
C GLU A 164 15.00 -32.22 -55.37
N LYS A 165 16.29 -32.18 -54.97
CA LYS A 165 16.72 -31.64 -53.67
C LYS A 165 16.34 -30.17 -53.50
N ASP A 166 16.58 -29.35 -54.53
CA ASP A 166 16.23 -27.93 -54.51
C ASP A 166 14.71 -27.71 -54.44
N ARG A 167 13.93 -28.50 -55.17
CA ARG A 167 12.46 -28.45 -55.11
C ARG A 167 11.98 -28.81 -53.70
N ARG A 168 12.49 -29.90 -53.11
CA ARG A 168 12.10 -30.35 -51.76
C ARG A 168 12.51 -29.36 -50.68
N LEU A 169 13.70 -28.76 -50.81
CA LEU A 169 14.17 -27.74 -49.89
C LEU A 169 13.29 -26.49 -49.92
N ARG A 170 12.85 -26.02 -51.11
CA ARG A 170 11.93 -24.88 -51.24
C ARG A 170 10.59 -25.15 -50.57
N GLU A 171 10.01 -26.33 -50.80
CA GLU A 171 8.74 -26.74 -50.18
C GLU A 171 8.86 -26.79 -48.65
N LYS A 172 9.91 -27.44 -48.12
CA LYS A 172 10.16 -27.51 -46.67
C LYS A 172 10.42 -26.13 -46.05
N LYS A 173 11.16 -25.24 -46.73
CA LYS A 173 11.38 -23.86 -46.28
C LYS A 173 10.07 -23.08 -46.21
N GLN A 174 9.21 -23.20 -47.22
CA GLN A 174 7.88 -22.57 -47.22
C GLN A 174 7.03 -23.06 -46.04
N ASN A 175 7.00 -24.37 -45.79
CA ASN A 175 6.28 -24.95 -44.66
C ASN A 175 6.84 -24.49 -43.31
N ASN A 176 8.17 -24.43 -43.17
CA ASN A 176 8.82 -23.91 -41.96
C ASN A 176 8.47 -22.45 -41.72
N THR A 177 8.50 -21.60 -42.74
CA THR A 177 8.09 -20.18 -42.63
C THR A 177 6.67 -20.05 -42.10
N LYS A 178 5.71 -20.81 -42.64
CA LYS A 178 4.32 -20.80 -42.17
C LYS A 178 4.24 -21.22 -40.69
N LYS A 179 4.88 -22.33 -40.34
CA LYS A 179 4.92 -22.83 -38.95
C LYS A 179 5.52 -21.81 -37.98
N PHE A 180 6.61 -21.16 -38.36
CA PHE A 180 7.27 -20.15 -37.52
C PHE A 180 6.40 -18.90 -37.31
N MET A 181 5.64 -18.49 -38.34
CA MET A 181 4.67 -17.41 -38.19
C MET A 181 3.53 -17.79 -37.24
N ASP A 182 2.97 -18.98 -37.37
CA ASP A 182 1.88 -19.47 -36.52
C ASP A 182 2.34 -19.61 -35.05
N GLU A 183 3.56 -20.12 -34.83
CA GLU A 183 4.19 -20.19 -33.51
C GLU A 183 4.35 -18.79 -32.88
N ARG A 184 4.85 -17.81 -33.64
CA ARG A 184 5.01 -16.43 -33.17
C ARG A 184 3.66 -15.77 -32.84
N LYS A 185 2.63 -16.02 -33.65
CA LYS A 185 1.27 -15.53 -33.40
C LYS A 185 0.71 -16.11 -32.11
N THR A 186 0.85 -17.43 -31.93
CA THR A 186 0.40 -18.13 -30.73
C THR A 186 1.11 -17.63 -29.48
N GLN A 187 2.43 -17.45 -29.56
CA GLN A 187 3.24 -16.93 -28.46
C GLN A 187 2.85 -15.50 -28.09
N THR A 188 2.57 -14.64 -29.07
CA THR A 188 2.10 -13.25 -28.83
C THR A 188 0.75 -13.24 -28.11
N ILE A 189 -0.20 -14.07 -28.56
CA ILE A 189 -1.52 -14.19 -27.92
C ILE A 189 -1.36 -14.68 -26.47
N LYS A 190 -0.47 -15.66 -26.24
CA LYS A 190 -0.18 -16.16 -24.89
C LYS A 190 0.40 -15.07 -23.99
N GLN A 191 1.39 -14.31 -24.48
CA GLN A 191 2.02 -13.23 -23.70
C GLN A 191 1.02 -12.12 -23.33
N ASN A 192 0.14 -11.74 -24.27
CA ASN A 192 -0.91 -10.75 -24.00
C ASN A 192 -1.87 -11.26 -22.92
N ARG A 193 -2.34 -12.51 -23.02
CA ARG A 193 -3.21 -13.12 -22.00
C ARG A 193 -2.55 -13.19 -20.62
N GLU A 194 -1.25 -13.49 -20.56
CA GLU A 194 -0.49 -13.48 -19.30
C GLU A 194 -0.42 -12.06 -18.70
N LYS A 195 -0.18 -11.03 -19.52
CA LYS A 195 -0.17 -9.63 -19.09
C LYS A 195 -1.54 -9.18 -18.60
N ASP A 196 -2.60 -9.47 -19.35
CA ASP A 196 -3.97 -9.08 -19.00
C ASP A 196 -4.42 -9.74 -17.69
N LYS A 197 -4.10 -11.02 -17.50
CA LYS A 197 -4.40 -11.74 -16.25
C LYS A 197 -3.66 -11.17 -15.04
N LEU A 198 -2.38 -10.82 -15.22
CA LEU A 198 -1.60 -10.20 -14.15
C LEU A 198 -2.16 -8.82 -13.81
N LYS A 199 -2.48 -8.01 -14.82
CA LYS A 199 -3.09 -6.69 -14.63
C LYS A 199 -4.44 -6.76 -13.90
N ALA A 200 -5.32 -7.70 -14.29
CA ALA A 200 -6.58 -7.90 -13.58
C ALA A 200 -6.39 -8.28 -12.10
N THR A 201 -5.33 -9.03 -11.80
CA THR A 201 -4.96 -9.38 -10.41
C THR A 201 -4.47 -8.15 -9.65
N HIS A 202 -3.64 -7.32 -10.29
CA HIS A 202 -3.15 -6.05 -9.74
C HIS A 202 -4.27 -5.05 -9.47
N ASP A 203 -5.22 -4.91 -10.40
CA ASP A 203 -6.36 -4.01 -10.25
C ASP A 203 -7.22 -4.42 -9.05
N LYS A 204 -7.49 -5.74 -8.90
CA LYS A 204 -8.24 -6.27 -7.74
C LYS A 204 -7.51 -6.04 -6.42
N GLN A 205 -6.20 -6.29 -6.35
CA GLN A 205 -5.38 -6.04 -5.16
C GLN A 205 -5.41 -4.56 -4.75
N MET A 206 -5.40 -3.64 -5.73
CA MET A 206 -5.47 -2.21 -5.46
C MET A 206 -6.85 -1.75 -4.98
N GLU A 207 -7.92 -2.35 -5.51
CA GLU A 207 -9.29 -2.10 -5.07
C GLU A 207 -9.51 -2.57 -3.62
N GLU A 208 -9.08 -3.79 -3.30
CA GLU A 208 -9.15 -4.36 -1.94
C GLU A 208 -8.35 -3.50 -0.95
N LEU A 209 -7.11 -3.13 -1.30
CA LEU A 209 -6.28 -2.23 -0.49
C LEU A 209 -6.96 -0.89 -0.25
N SER A 210 -7.59 -0.31 -1.27
CA SER A 210 -8.26 0.98 -1.14
C SER A 210 -9.47 0.89 -0.21
N LYS A 211 -10.30 -0.16 -0.35
CA LYS A 211 -11.46 -0.41 0.52
C LYS A 211 -11.05 -0.58 1.98
N ASP A 212 -10.02 -1.38 2.25
CA ASP A 212 -9.53 -1.61 3.61
C ASP A 212 -9.05 -0.31 4.27
N ILE A 213 -8.38 0.55 3.50
CA ILE A 213 -7.90 1.84 4.01
C ILE A 213 -9.07 2.81 4.23
N ASP A 214 -10.02 2.88 3.31
CA ASP A 214 -11.18 3.77 3.45
C ASP A 214 -12.05 3.36 4.66
N ASN A 215 -12.28 2.06 4.87
CA ASN A 215 -12.97 1.53 6.05
C ASN A 215 -12.26 1.92 7.36
N LEU A 216 -10.93 1.82 7.41
CA LEU A 216 -10.16 2.24 8.57
C LEU A 216 -10.31 3.75 8.84
N ILE A 217 -10.26 4.57 7.79
CA ILE A 217 -10.42 6.02 7.93
C ILE A 217 -11.84 6.37 8.41
N GLU A 218 -12.87 5.71 7.90
CA GLU A 218 -14.25 5.91 8.33
C GLU A 218 -14.45 5.53 9.80
N MET A 219 -13.90 4.40 10.24
CA MET A 219 -13.92 3.99 11.65
C MET A 219 -13.35 5.08 12.57
N TYR A 220 -12.18 5.66 12.23
CA TYR A 220 -11.60 6.75 13.03
C TYR A 220 -12.42 8.04 13.02
N LYS A 221 -13.07 8.36 11.91
CA LYS A 221 -13.98 9.52 11.83
C LYS A 221 -15.23 9.31 12.71
N MET A 222 -15.76 8.09 12.74
CA MET A 222 -16.88 7.74 13.61
C MET A 222 -16.48 7.84 15.09
N GLU A 223 -15.33 7.26 15.47
CA GLU A 223 -14.79 7.39 16.84
C GLU A 223 -14.60 8.86 17.27
N GLU A 224 -14.11 9.72 16.37
CA GLU A 224 -13.95 11.16 16.61
C GLU A 224 -15.31 11.83 16.89
N SER A 225 -16.31 11.56 16.04
CA SER A 225 -17.66 12.12 16.15
C SER A 225 -18.40 11.65 17.40
N GLU A 226 -18.35 10.36 17.72
CA GLU A 226 -19.00 9.80 18.92
C GLU A 226 -18.44 10.44 20.20
N PHE A 227 -17.13 10.64 20.23
CA PHE A 227 -16.47 11.18 21.41
C PHE A 227 -16.65 12.72 21.47
N GLU A 228 -16.83 13.45 20.35
CA GLU A 228 -17.18 14.89 20.37
C GLU A 228 -18.53 15.12 21.05
N MET A 229 -19.50 14.24 20.75
CA MET A 229 -20.83 14.25 21.35
C MET A 229 -20.80 13.96 22.86
N ALA A 230 -19.82 13.22 23.35
CA ALA A 230 -19.68 12.87 24.78
C ALA A 230 -19.18 14.03 25.68
N SER A 231 -18.54 15.07 25.13
CA SER A 231 -17.72 16.02 25.91
C SER A 231 -18.42 17.24 26.52
N LYS A 232 -19.76 17.30 26.58
CA LYS A 232 -20.45 18.51 27.10
C LYS A 232 -20.25 18.77 28.60
N THR A 233 -19.73 17.81 29.37
CA THR A 233 -19.44 17.99 30.81
C THR A 233 -18.30 17.07 31.26
N GLU A 234 -17.05 17.47 31.00
CA GLU A 234 -15.89 16.93 31.70
C GLU A 234 -15.39 17.98 32.69
N PHE A 235 -15.67 17.79 33.98
CA PHE A 235 -15.04 18.53 35.07
C PHE A 235 -13.90 17.69 35.64
N PHE A 236 -12.82 18.35 36.04
CA PHE A 236 -11.81 17.73 36.88
C PHE A 236 -12.38 17.58 38.30
N ALA A 237 -12.35 16.36 38.84
CA ALA A 237 -12.74 16.03 40.21
C ALA A 237 -11.51 16.02 41.13
#